data_AF-A0A9W7E1B1-F1
#
_entry.id   AF-A0A9W7E1B1-F1
#
_cell.length_a   1.000
_cell.length_b   1.000
_cell.length_c   1.000
_cell.angle_alpha   90.00
_cell.angle_beta   90.00
_cell.angle_gamma   90.00
#
_symmetry.space_group_name_H-M   'P 1'
#
loop_
_entity.id
_entity.type
_entity.pdbx_description
1 polymer ?
#
loop_
_entity_poly.entity_id
_entity_poly.type
_entity_poly.pdbx_seq_one_letter_code
_entity_poly.pdbx_strand_id
1 'polypeptide(L)'
;MGELTTEVEQCFHLNFGGNLPAMIINEFTIPNFNRIVANFQTYFANSIELKHLTKVDGNILGKILVNQIKMARKRGGWKKKGDLGKVGVDEFLHTSVAMRELLPRHSWSRALLRTINLNQIKGARTVRTALSDLKDHDAINLAKGLSTIILSNMEAKAAVDHWMAQNVALEEFEDWYEWMHPFFCELAQYNLNTSNLGLRLRVFGGAVLSTVDLITDVYMTVQFFSTEG
;
A
#
# COMPACT_ATOMS: atom_id res chain seq x y z
N MET A 1 -20.67 29.30 -3.61
CA MET A 1 -21.30 27.97 -3.79
C MET A 1 -20.79 27.10 -2.65
N GLY A 2 -21.65 26.75 -1.69
CA GLY A 2 -21.25 25.90 -0.57
C GLY A 2 -21.13 24.46 -1.05
N GLU A 3 -19.98 23.83 -0.80
CA GLU A 3 -19.82 22.38 -1.00
C GLU A 3 -20.80 21.64 -0.09
N LEU A 4 -21.73 20.90 -0.69
CA LEU A 4 -22.57 19.95 0.02
C LEU A 4 -21.74 18.68 0.26
N THR A 5 -20.85 18.72 1.24
CA THR A 5 -20.21 17.51 1.78
C THR A 5 -21.30 16.66 2.42
N THR A 6 -21.63 15.53 1.81
CA THR A 6 -22.58 14.57 2.39
C THR A 6 -21.79 13.56 3.21
N GLU A 7 -21.69 13.82 4.52
CA GLU A 7 -21.20 12.84 5.47
C GLU A 7 -22.31 11.79 5.69
N VAL A 8 -22.02 10.53 5.34
CA VAL A 8 -22.96 9.42 5.49
C VAL A 8 -22.56 8.62 6.73
N GLU A 9 -23.08 9.03 7.89
CA GLU A 9 -22.96 8.24 9.12
C GLU A 9 -24.01 7.13 9.12
N GLN A 10 -23.57 5.87 9.10
CA GLN A 10 -24.46 4.71 9.15
C GLN A 10 -24.37 4.05 10.52
N CYS A 11 -25.38 4.26 11.36
CA CYS A 11 -25.53 3.59 12.64
C CYS A 11 -26.57 2.48 12.53
N PHE A 12 -26.18 1.26 12.91
CA PHE A 12 -27.09 0.12 12.93
C PHE A 12 -27.12 -0.48 14.33
N HIS A 13 -28.30 -0.49 14.94
CA HIS A 13 -28.54 -1.15 16.22
C HIS A 13 -29.33 -2.43 15.98
N LEU A 14 -28.67 -3.58 16.15
CA LEU A 14 -29.30 -4.89 16.00
C LEU A 14 -29.64 -5.45 17.39
N ASN A 15 -30.94 -5.52 17.69
CA ASN A 15 -31.44 -6.15 18.92
C ASN A 15 -32.25 -7.41 18.54
N PHE A 16 -31.75 -8.57 18.94
CA PHE A 16 -32.38 -9.86 18.66
C PHE A 16 -33.34 -10.34 19.77
N GLY A 17 -33.57 -9.51 20.80
CA GLY A 17 -34.55 -9.76 21.85
C GLY A 17 -34.35 -11.06 22.64
N GLY A 18 -33.15 -11.65 22.61
CA GLY A 18 -32.85 -12.94 23.24
C GLY A 18 -33.38 -14.17 22.48
N ASN A 19 -34.03 -13.99 21.33
CA ASN A 19 -34.69 -15.07 20.59
C ASN A 19 -33.74 -15.88 19.68
N LEU A 20 -32.48 -15.47 19.56
CA LEU A 20 -31.47 -16.17 18.78
C LEU A 20 -30.33 -16.67 19.67
N PRO A 21 -29.93 -17.95 19.56
CA PRO A 21 -28.74 -18.46 20.21
C PRO A 21 -27.49 -17.66 19.84
N ALA A 22 -26.60 -17.44 20.81
CA ALA A 22 -25.36 -16.67 20.63
C ALA A 22 -24.47 -17.21 19.50
N MET A 23 -24.48 -18.53 19.27
CA MET A 23 -23.79 -19.16 18.15
C MET A 23 -24.31 -18.66 16.79
N ILE A 24 -25.63 -18.55 16.59
CA ILE A 24 -26.23 -18.05 15.35
C ILE A 24 -25.91 -16.56 15.15
N ILE A 25 -25.90 -15.79 16.23
CA ILE A 25 -25.54 -14.37 16.19
C ILE A 25 -24.09 -14.21 15.74
N ASN A 26 -23.15 -14.92 16.37
CA ASN A 26 -21.71 -14.76 16.14
C ASN A 26 -21.23 -15.40 14.83
N GLU A 27 -21.73 -16.58 14.45
CA GLU A 27 -21.24 -17.31 13.27
C GLU A 27 -21.91 -16.88 11.97
N PHE A 28 -23.17 -16.43 12.02
CA PHE A 28 -23.95 -16.12 10.81
C PHE A 28 -24.40 -14.66 10.75
N THR A 29 -24.96 -14.13 11.83
CA THR A 29 -25.67 -12.84 11.76
C THR A 29 -24.70 -11.67 11.67
N ILE A 30 -23.73 -11.58 12.58
CA ILE A 30 -22.70 -10.53 12.57
C ILE A 30 -21.86 -10.59 11.28
N PRO A 31 -21.36 -11.75 10.81
CA PRO A 31 -20.57 -11.80 9.58
C PRO A 31 -21.37 -11.38 8.33
N ASN A 32 -22.63 -11.82 8.19
CA ASN A 32 -23.47 -11.43 7.06
C ASN A 32 -23.79 -9.94 7.08
N PHE A 33 -24.07 -9.39 8.27
CA PHE A 33 -24.33 -7.98 8.44
C PHE A 33 -23.10 -7.13 8.10
N ASN A 34 -21.93 -7.50 8.63
CA ASN A 34 -20.66 -6.84 8.31
C ASN A 34 -20.36 -6.88 6.82
N ARG A 35 -20.71 -7.98 6.12
CA ARG A 35 -20.59 -8.07 4.66
C ARG A 35 -21.50 -7.06 3.94
N ILE A 36 -22.74 -6.89 4.39
CA ILE A 36 -23.67 -5.91 3.82
C ILE A 36 -23.11 -4.50 4.00
N VAL A 37 -22.71 -4.14 5.22
CA VAL A 37 -22.12 -2.83 5.52
C VAL A 37 -20.86 -2.57 4.68
N ALA A 38 -19.96 -3.56 4.60
CA ALA A 38 -18.74 -3.46 3.79
C ALA A 38 -19.04 -3.27 2.29
N ASN A 39 -20.08 -3.93 1.76
CA ASN A 39 -20.51 -3.75 0.38
C ASN A 39 -21.03 -2.32 0.13
N PHE A 40 -21.84 -1.77 1.05
CA PHE A 40 -22.31 -0.39 0.96
C PHE A 40 -21.15 0.61 1.01
N GLN A 41 -20.24 0.46 1.98
CA GLN A 41 -19.05 1.31 2.08
C GLN A 41 -18.19 1.23 0.82
N THR A 42 -18.00 0.02 0.28
CA THR A 42 -17.25 -0.19 -0.97
C THR A 42 -17.92 0.48 -2.16
N TYR A 43 -19.25 0.40 -2.25
CA TYR A 43 -20.01 1.02 -3.33
C TYR A 43 -19.87 2.55 -3.30
N PHE A 44 -20.09 3.17 -2.14
CA PHE A 44 -19.99 4.62 -2.01
C PHE A 44 -18.57 5.12 -2.20
N ALA A 45 -17.58 4.49 -1.56
CA ALA A 45 -16.18 4.88 -1.72
C ALA A 45 -15.69 4.79 -3.18
N ASN A 46 -16.15 3.78 -3.94
CA ASN A 46 -15.84 3.69 -5.36
C ASN A 46 -16.58 4.71 -6.23
N SER A 47 -17.63 5.36 -5.70
CA SER A 47 -18.41 6.37 -6.42
C SER A 47 -17.90 7.80 -6.20
N ILE A 48 -16.98 8.01 -5.26
CA ILE A 48 -16.41 9.33 -4.98
C ILE A 48 -15.49 9.75 -6.12
N GLU A 49 -15.68 10.99 -6.60
CA GLU A 49 -14.81 11.64 -7.60
C GLU A 49 -13.45 12.00 -7.01
N LEU A 50 -12.40 12.05 -7.84
CA LEU A 50 -11.03 12.25 -7.36
C LEU A 50 -10.86 13.56 -6.57
N LYS A 51 -11.57 14.61 -6.96
CA LYS A 51 -11.52 15.94 -6.31
C LYS A 51 -12.16 16.00 -4.93
N HIS A 52 -13.00 15.01 -4.59
CA HIS A 52 -13.76 14.97 -3.33
C HIS A 52 -13.21 13.94 -2.34
N LEU A 53 -12.12 13.25 -2.69
CA LEU A 53 -11.51 12.27 -1.80
C LEU A 53 -10.86 12.96 -0.59
N THR A 54 -11.29 12.54 0.60
CA THR A 54 -10.69 12.93 1.86
C THR A 54 -9.66 11.91 2.36
N LYS A 55 -8.94 12.25 3.43
CA LYS A 55 -8.05 11.30 4.12
C LYS A 55 -8.78 10.05 4.62
N VAL A 56 -10.03 10.20 5.04
CA VAL A 56 -10.87 9.08 5.50
C VAL A 56 -11.17 8.15 4.32
N ASP A 57 -11.52 8.71 3.16
CA ASP A 57 -11.79 7.93 1.96
C ASP A 57 -10.53 7.21 1.47
N GLY A 58 -9.36 7.85 1.57
CA GLY A 58 -8.07 7.23 1.28
C GLY A 58 -7.84 5.95 2.08
N ASN A 59 -8.12 5.99 3.39
CA ASN A 59 -8.05 4.80 4.25
C ASN A 59 -9.01 3.69 3.77
N ILE A 60 -10.26 4.05 3.47
CA ILE A 60 -11.29 3.11 3.00
C ILE A 60 -10.89 2.50 1.66
N LEU A 61 -10.42 3.30 0.69
CA LEU A 61 -9.94 2.85 -0.61
C LEU A 61 -8.74 1.90 -0.48
N GLY A 62 -7.83 2.16 0.46
CA GLY A 62 -6.69 1.28 0.76
C GLY A 62 -7.16 -0.10 1.21
N LYS A 63 -8.14 -0.14 2.13
CA LYS A 63 -8.77 -1.39 2.59
C LYS A 63 -9.52 -2.12 1.47
N ILE A 64 -10.24 -1.39 0.60
CA ILE A 64 -10.93 -1.95 -0.56
C ILE A 64 -9.92 -2.61 -1.50
N LEU A 65 -8.83 -1.93 -1.86
CA LEU A 65 -7.78 -2.47 -2.71
C LEU A 65 -7.17 -3.75 -2.11
N VAL A 66 -6.82 -3.73 -0.81
CA VAL A 66 -6.30 -4.90 -0.10
C VAL A 66 -7.29 -6.07 -0.17
N ASN A 67 -8.59 -5.81 0.00
CA ASN A 67 -9.63 -6.82 -0.09
C ASN A 67 -9.76 -7.38 -1.51
N GLN A 68 -9.70 -6.56 -2.55
CA GLN A 68 -9.70 -7.01 -3.95
C GLN A 68 -8.49 -7.90 -4.26
N ILE A 69 -7.30 -7.50 -3.81
CA ILE A 69 -6.07 -8.31 -3.93
C ILE A 69 -6.25 -9.67 -3.24
N LYS A 70 -6.77 -9.69 -2.00
CA LYS A 70 -7.02 -10.94 -1.25
C LYS A 70 -8.03 -11.83 -1.97
N MET A 71 -9.13 -11.26 -2.46
CA MET A 71 -10.17 -12.00 -3.18
C MET A 71 -9.62 -12.59 -4.47
N ALA A 72 -8.90 -11.81 -5.28
CA ALA A 72 -8.30 -12.29 -6.52
C ALA A 72 -7.27 -13.40 -6.24
N ARG A 73 -6.41 -13.26 -5.22
CA ARG A 73 -5.43 -14.30 -4.81
C ARG A 73 -6.07 -15.63 -4.41
N LYS A 74 -7.31 -15.63 -3.91
CA LYS A 74 -8.05 -16.86 -3.56
C LYS A 74 -8.59 -17.60 -4.79
N ARG A 75 -8.65 -16.97 -5.97
CA ARG A 75 -9.18 -17.58 -7.20
C ARG A 75 -8.23 -18.62 -7.82
N GLY A 76 -7.04 -18.82 -7.27
CA GLY A 76 -6.09 -19.81 -7.79
C GLY A 76 -5.02 -20.24 -6.80
N GLY A 77 -4.18 -21.17 -7.24
CA GLY A 77 -3.11 -21.75 -6.42
C GLY A 77 -1.96 -20.79 -6.12
N TRP A 78 -1.10 -21.19 -5.17
CA TRP A 78 -0.01 -20.36 -4.64
C TRP A 78 0.93 -19.78 -5.73
N LYS A 79 1.22 -20.54 -6.80
CA LYS A 79 2.07 -20.10 -7.93
C LYS A 79 1.51 -18.89 -8.68
N LYS A 80 0.18 -18.70 -8.67
CA LYS A 80 -0.51 -17.60 -9.37
C LYS A 80 -0.80 -16.39 -8.47
N LYS A 81 -0.45 -16.44 -7.17
CA LYS A 81 -0.81 -15.37 -6.21
C LYS A 81 -0.30 -13.98 -6.61
N GLY A 82 0.89 -13.90 -7.21
CA GLY A 82 1.45 -12.63 -7.68
C GLY A 82 0.62 -12.01 -8.80
N ASP A 83 0.34 -12.79 -9.84
CA ASP A 83 -0.43 -12.33 -11.01
C ASP A 83 -1.90 -12.10 -10.68
N LEU A 84 -2.51 -12.97 -9.87
CA LEU A 84 -3.86 -12.75 -9.34
C LEU A 84 -3.93 -11.48 -8.48
N GLY A 85 -2.88 -11.16 -7.74
CA GLY A 85 -2.80 -9.89 -7.02
C GLY A 85 -2.84 -8.68 -7.97
N LYS A 86 -2.17 -8.75 -9.13
CA LYS A 86 -2.24 -7.70 -10.16
C LYS A 86 -3.65 -7.58 -10.74
N VAL A 87 -4.34 -8.71 -10.96
CA VAL A 87 -5.75 -8.70 -11.38
C VAL A 87 -6.62 -7.97 -10.35
N GLY A 88 -6.43 -8.22 -9.05
CA GLY A 88 -7.15 -7.49 -8.00
C GLY A 88 -6.86 -5.98 -7.98
N VAL A 89 -5.61 -5.57 -8.26
CA VAL A 89 -5.25 -4.15 -8.45
C VAL A 89 -5.99 -3.57 -9.66
N ASP A 90 -6.00 -4.27 -10.78
CA ASP A 90 -6.65 -3.80 -12.00
C ASP A 90 -8.17 -3.70 -11.83
N GLU A 91 -8.81 -4.67 -11.17
CA GLU A 91 -10.23 -4.61 -10.83
C GLU A 91 -10.57 -3.37 -9.98
N PHE A 92 -9.75 -3.07 -8.97
CA PHE A 92 -9.91 -1.86 -8.16
C PHE A 92 -9.81 -0.58 -9.02
N LEU A 93 -8.76 -0.49 -9.84
CA LEU A 93 -8.50 0.65 -10.72
C LEU A 93 -9.63 0.91 -11.71
N HIS A 94 -10.35 -0.13 -12.14
CA HIS A 94 -11.49 -0.01 -13.05
C HIS A 94 -12.82 0.23 -12.33
N THR A 95 -12.93 -0.16 -11.06
CA THR A 95 -14.18 -0.02 -10.28
C THR A 95 -14.33 1.38 -9.67
N SER A 96 -13.24 1.96 -9.16
CA SER A 96 -13.27 3.29 -8.54
C SER A 96 -13.37 4.40 -9.58
N VAL A 97 -14.30 5.36 -9.39
CA VAL A 97 -14.41 6.60 -10.18
C VAL A 97 -13.12 7.40 -10.06
N ALA A 98 -12.67 7.70 -8.83
CA ALA A 98 -11.44 8.44 -8.60
C ALA A 98 -10.21 7.81 -9.28
N MET A 99 -10.06 6.47 -9.27
CA MET A 99 -8.94 5.82 -9.93
C MET A 99 -9.01 5.92 -11.46
N ARG A 100 -10.22 5.84 -12.03
CA ARG A 100 -10.42 6.04 -13.47
C ARG A 100 -10.11 7.46 -13.92
N GLU A 101 -10.31 8.45 -13.06
CA GLU A 101 -9.91 9.85 -13.30
C GLU A 101 -8.41 10.07 -13.09
N LEU A 102 -7.80 9.37 -12.13
CA LEU A 102 -6.38 9.48 -11.81
C LEU A 102 -5.50 8.87 -12.91
N LEU A 103 -5.90 7.71 -13.46
CA LEU A 103 -5.08 6.95 -14.41
C LEU A 103 -4.67 7.71 -15.67
N PRO A 104 -5.55 8.49 -16.34
CA PRO A 104 -5.15 9.33 -17.47
C PRO A 104 -4.18 10.45 -17.10
N ARG A 105 -4.25 10.97 -15.87
CA ARG A 105 -3.38 12.05 -15.38
C ARG A 105 -2.01 11.51 -14.95
N HIS A 106 -1.99 10.32 -14.36
CA HIS A 106 -0.80 9.68 -13.79
C HIS A 106 -0.78 8.20 -14.16
N SER A 107 -0.43 7.89 -15.41
CA SER A 107 -0.45 6.51 -15.94
C SER A 107 0.47 5.55 -15.18
N TRP A 108 1.55 6.08 -14.59
CA TRP A 108 2.53 5.35 -13.80
C TRP A 108 1.95 4.75 -12.51
N SER A 109 0.82 5.26 -12.01
CA SER A 109 0.16 4.79 -10.77
C SER A 109 -0.22 3.31 -10.84
N ARG A 110 -0.63 2.82 -12.03
CA ARG A 110 -0.90 1.40 -12.26
C ARG A 110 0.34 0.54 -12.05
N ALA A 111 1.48 0.96 -12.60
CA ALA A 111 2.75 0.25 -12.46
C ALA A 111 3.23 0.24 -10.99
N LEU A 112 3.06 1.37 -10.29
CA LEU A 112 3.34 1.50 -8.87
C LEU A 112 2.54 0.47 -8.05
N LEU A 113 1.21 0.49 -8.14
CA LEU A 113 0.34 -0.35 -7.32
C LEU A 113 0.50 -1.84 -7.60
N ARG A 114 0.65 -2.22 -8.87
CA ARG A 114 0.94 -3.61 -9.24
C ARG A 114 2.24 -4.09 -8.61
N THR A 115 3.26 -3.22 -8.56
CA THR A 115 4.57 -3.54 -7.99
C THR A 115 4.54 -3.57 -6.46
N ILE A 116 3.85 -2.64 -5.80
CA ILE A 116 3.61 -2.64 -4.35
C ILE A 116 2.93 -3.96 -3.93
N ASN A 117 1.92 -4.40 -4.68
CA ASN A 117 1.22 -5.66 -4.43
C ASN A 117 2.17 -6.88 -4.48
N LEU A 118 3.19 -6.88 -5.33
CA LEU A 118 4.17 -7.97 -5.40
C LEU A 118 5.06 -8.02 -4.16
N ASN A 119 5.21 -6.90 -3.45
CA ASN A 119 6.05 -6.73 -2.26
C ASN A 119 7.43 -7.40 -2.44
N GLN A 120 8.07 -7.11 -3.58
CA GLN A 120 9.37 -7.67 -3.95
C GLN A 120 10.48 -6.72 -3.49
N ILE A 121 11.31 -7.23 -2.59
CA ILE A 121 12.52 -6.54 -2.14
C ILE A 121 13.60 -6.84 -3.16
N LYS A 122 13.91 -5.84 -3.99
CA LYS A 122 15.04 -5.83 -4.90
C LYS A 122 15.72 -4.48 -4.72
N GLY A 123 17.03 -4.39 -4.97
CA GLY A 123 17.77 -3.13 -4.86
C GLY A 123 16.99 -1.98 -5.49
N ALA A 124 16.56 -1.04 -4.64
CA ALA A 124 15.83 0.13 -5.07
C ALA A 124 16.86 1.21 -5.43
N ARG A 125 16.74 1.81 -6.62
CA ARG A 125 17.41 3.07 -6.92
C ARG A 125 16.53 4.20 -6.39
N THR A 126 17.13 5.16 -5.69
CA THR A 126 16.46 6.40 -5.32
C THR A 126 15.97 7.11 -6.57
N VAL A 127 14.70 7.50 -6.59
CA VAL A 127 14.08 8.21 -7.70
C VAL A 127 14.13 9.70 -7.36
N ARG A 128 14.79 10.49 -8.20
CA ARG A 128 14.86 11.96 -8.08
C ARG A 128 14.06 12.68 -9.17
N THR A 129 13.31 11.92 -9.95
CA THR A 129 12.47 12.41 -11.04
C THR A 129 11.34 13.26 -10.47
N ALA A 130 11.02 14.39 -11.12
CA ALA A 130 9.86 15.22 -10.78
C ALA A 130 8.55 14.50 -11.12
N LEU A 131 7.43 14.89 -10.50
CA LEU A 131 6.13 14.25 -10.70
C LEU A 131 5.67 14.28 -12.18
N SER A 132 5.96 15.38 -12.89
CA SER A 132 5.61 15.57 -14.30
C SER A 132 6.32 14.62 -15.26
N ASP A 133 7.53 14.17 -14.90
CA ASP A 133 8.39 13.33 -15.74
C ASP A 133 8.34 11.85 -15.33
N LEU A 134 7.52 11.52 -14.33
CA LEU A 134 7.50 10.20 -13.73
C LEU A 134 6.91 9.16 -14.70
N LYS A 135 7.68 8.11 -14.99
CA LYS A 135 7.28 7.02 -15.88
C LYS A 135 7.12 5.71 -15.13
N ASP A 136 6.59 4.70 -15.80
CA ASP A 136 6.39 3.36 -15.21
C ASP A 136 7.66 2.78 -14.57
N HIS A 137 8.83 3.02 -15.16
CA HIS A 137 10.10 2.54 -14.62
C HIS A 137 10.47 3.21 -13.28
N ASP A 138 10.19 4.50 -13.12
CA ASP A 138 10.37 5.25 -11.88
C ASP A 138 9.39 4.75 -10.83
N ALA A 139 8.11 4.60 -11.19
CA ALA A 139 7.08 4.04 -10.32
C ALA A 139 7.43 2.63 -9.82
N ILE A 140 8.02 1.78 -10.66
CA ILE A 140 8.53 0.47 -10.25
C ILE A 140 9.64 0.61 -9.20
N ASN A 141 10.55 1.59 -9.35
CA ASN A 141 11.62 1.83 -8.39
C ASN A 141 11.09 2.42 -7.07
N LEU A 142 10.12 3.33 -7.13
CA LEU A 142 9.41 3.85 -5.96
C LEU A 142 8.76 2.72 -5.15
N ALA A 143 8.03 1.81 -5.83
CA ALA A 143 7.40 0.65 -5.18
C ALA A 143 8.42 -0.26 -4.47
N LYS A 144 9.58 -0.51 -5.09
CA LYS A 144 10.66 -1.31 -4.48
C LYS A 144 11.29 -0.58 -3.29
N GLY A 145 11.40 0.75 -3.38
CA GLY A 145 11.84 1.61 -2.28
C GLY A 145 10.94 1.43 -1.07
N LEU A 146 9.62 1.52 -1.25
CA LEU A 146 8.64 1.30 -0.19
C LEU A 146 8.79 -0.10 0.44
N SER A 147 8.88 -1.16 -0.37
CA SER A 147 9.11 -2.53 0.15
C SER A 147 10.38 -2.65 0.98
N THR A 148 11.44 -1.92 0.64
CA THR A 148 12.69 -1.92 1.39
C THR A 148 12.53 -1.17 2.72
N ILE A 149 11.91 0.01 2.69
CA ILE A 149 11.68 0.85 3.87
C ILE A 149 10.73 0.16 4.86
N ILE A 150 9.71 -0.53 4.37
CA ILE A 150 8.78 -1.32 5.19
C ILE A 150 9.53 -2.40 5.99
N LEU A 151 10.59 -3.02 5.44
CA LEU A 151 11.36 -4.00 6.20
C LEU A 151 12.17 -3.38 7.35
N SER A 152 12.71 -2.18 7.13
CA SER A 152 13.56 -1.51 8.12
C SER A 152 12.77 -0.82 9.24
N ASN A 153 11.44 -0.71 9.10
CA ASN A 153 10.58 0.00 10.04
C ASN A 153 9.59 -0.95 10.72
N MET A 154 9.31 -0.75 12.01
CA MET A 154 8.30 -1.53 12.74
C MET A 154 6.87 -1.02 12.50
N GLU A 155 6.70 0.21 12.02
CA GLU A 155 5.40 0.86 11.86
C GLU A 155 5.13 1.26 10.40
N ALA A 156 3.94 0.92 9.89
CA ALA A 156 3.53 1.21 8.52
C ALA A 156 3.52 2.70 8.19
N LYS A 157 3.02 3.52 9.11
CA LYS A 157 2.91 4.97 8.95
C LYS A 157 4.28 5.61 8.81
N ALA A 158 5.19 5.34 9.75
CA ALA A 158 6.56 5.83 9.71
C ALA A 158 7.30 5.39 8.42
N ALA A 159 7.05 4.18 7.93
CA ALA A 159 7.60 3.71 6.67
C ALA A 159 7.11 4.52 5.45
N VAL A 160 5.82 4.88 5.43
CA VAL A 160 5.23 5.69 4.35
C VAL A 160 5.73 7.14 4.44
N ASP A 161 5.75 7.73 5.64
CA ASP A 161 6.28 9.09 5.88
C ASP A 161 7.72 9.20 5.35
N HIS A 162 8.56 8.25 5.72
CA HIS A 162 9.95 8.21 5.26
C HIS A 162 10.06 7.98 3.75
N TRP A 163 9.22 7.12 3.18
CA TRP A 163 9.20 6.86 1.74
C TRP A 163 8.78 8.09 0.93
N MET A 164 7.79 8.85 1.38
CA MET A 164 7.36 10.08 0.71
C MET A 164 8.43 11.17 0.83
N ALA A 165 8.98 11.39 2.03
CA ALA A 165 10.04 12.38 2.25
C ALA A 165 11.34 12.11 1.46
N GLN A 166 11.60 10.85 1.08
CA GLN A 166 12.76 10.50 0.26
C GLN A 166 12.58 10.76 -1.25
N ASN A 167 11.35 10.96 -1.72
CA ASN A 167 11.02 11.01 -3.14
C ASN A 167 10.16 12.25 -3.45
N VAL A 168 10.79 13.28 -4.02
CA VAL A 168 10.16 14.58 -4.35
C VAL A 168 8.83 14.42 -5.11
N ALA A 169 8.77 13.50 -6.09
CA ALA A 169 7.53 13.26 -6.83
C ALA A 169 6.37 12.73 -5.98
N LEU A 170 6.64 12.01 -4.90
CA LEU A 170 5.59 11.52 -3.99
C LEU A 170 5.13 12.60 -3.02
N GLU A 171 6.05 13.46 -2.58
CA GLU A 171 5.73 14.66 -1.79
C GLU A 171 4.83 15.61 -2.59
N GLU A 172 5.23 15.98 -3.82
CA GLU A 172 4.40 16.79 -4.73
C GLU A 172 3.03 16.15 -5.01
N PHE A 173 2.99 14.81 -5.09
CA PHE A 173 1.75 14.09 -5.35
C PHE A 173 0.83 14.05 -4.12
N GLU A 174 1.39 13.98 -2.91
CA GLU A 174 0.63 14.08 -1.66
C GLU A 174 0.01 15.47 -1.49
N ASP A 175 0.76 16.53 -1.83
CA ASP A 175 0.25 17.90 -1.80
C ASP A 175 -0.98 18.08 -2.72
N TRP A 176 -1.02 17.36 -3.84
CA TRP A 176 -2.15 17.40 -4.78
C TRP A 176 -3.29 16.47 -4.36
N TYR A 177 -2.99 15.41 -3.62
CA TYR A 177 -3.91 14.33 -3.28
C TYR A 177 -3.70 13.84 -1.85
N GLU A 178 -4.20 14.60 -0.88
CA GLU A 178 -4.03 14.29 0.55
C GLU A 178 -4.50 12.89 0.98
N TRP A 179 -5.45 12.30 0.25
CA TRP A 179 -5.97 10.95 0.51
C TRP A 179 -4.94 9.83 0.24
N MET A 180 -3.87 10.11 -0.50
CA MET A 180 -2.86 9.13 -0.89
C MET A 180 -2.07 8.59 0.30
N HIS A 181 -1.80 9.45 1.28
CA HIS A 181 -1.04 9.08 2.48
C HIS A 181 -1.71 7.97 3.30
N PRO A 182 -2.95 8.13 3.78
CA PRO A 182 -3.65 7.06 4.51
C PRO A 182 -3.93 5.84 3.62
N PHE A 183 -4.09 6.02 2.31
CA PHE A 183 -4.23 4.93 1.36
C PHE A 183 -2.97 4.03 1.31
N PHE A 184 -1.78 4.64 1.20
CA PHE A 184 -0.53 3.89 1.21
C PHE A 184 -0.20 3.30 2.57
N CYS A 185 -0.59 3.94 3.68
CA CYS A 185 -0.46 3.38 5.02
C CYS A 185 -1.17 2.02 5.14
N GLU A 186 -2.38 1.88 4.58
CA GLU A 186 -3.11 0.60 4.57
C GLU A 186 -2.40 -0.47 3.72
N LEU A 187 -1.82 -0.09 2.58
CA LEU A 187 -1.03 -1.00 1.76
C LEU A 187 0.28 -1.43 2.44
N ALA A 188 0.96 -0.50 3.10
CA ALA A 188 2.17 -0.76 3.86
C ALA A 188 1.87 -1.70 5.04
N GLN A 189 0.78 -1.45 5.77
CA GLN A 189 0.32 -2.32 6.86
C GLN A 189 -0.03 -3.73 6.35
N TYR A 190 -0.70 -3.83 5.21
CA TYR A 190 -0.97 -5.12 4.57
C TYR A 190 0.32 -5.85 4.20
N ASN A 191 1.30 -5.15 3.64
CA ASN A 191 2.59 -5.71 3.26
C ASN A 191 3.42 -6.14 4.49
N LEU A 192 3.38 -5.38 5.59
CA LEU A 192 3.97 -5.80 6.89
C LEU A 192 3.33 -7.10 7.38
N ASN A 193 2.00 -7.14 7.42
CA ASN A 193 1.26 -8.28 7.97
C ASN A 193 1.39 -9.55 7.12
N THR A 194 1.63 -9.42 5.81
CA THR A 194 1.70 -10.57 4.89
C THR A 194 3.11 -11.04 4.56
N SER A 195 4.13 -10.27 4.88
CA SER A 195 5.50 -10.67 4.61
C SER A 195 6.02 -11.58 5.72
N ASN A 196 6.75 -12.64 5.34
CA ASN A 196 7.60 -13.39 6.27
C ASN A 196 8.80 -12.50 6.66
N LEU A 197 8.52 -11.40 7.38
CA LEU A 197 9.47 -10.36 7.76
C LEU A 197 10.73 -10.97 8.38
N GLY A 198 10.56 -11.91 9.32
CA GLY A 198 11.69 -12.55 10.00
C GLY A 198 12.65 -13.32 9.10
N LEU A 199 12.19 -13.87 7.98
CA LEU A 199 13.04 -14.64 7.06
C LEU A 199 13.71 -13.71 6.02
N ARG A 200 12.97 -12.70 5.53
CA ARG A 200 13.48 -11.73 4.55
C ARG A 200 14.43 -10.71 5.19
N LEU A 201 14.14 -10.26 6.41
CA LEU A 201 15.01 -9.38 7.18
C LEU A 201 16.31 -10.08 7.61
N ARG A 202 16.26 -11.38 7.94
CA ARG A 202 17.47 -12.16 8.22
C ARG A 202 18.39 -12.29 7.00
N VAL A 203 17.81 -12.55 5.82
CA VAL A 203 18.59 -12.70 4.58
C VAL A 203 19.13 -11.35 4.09
N PHE A 204 18.30 -10.29 4.08
CA PHE A 204 18.76 -8.96 3.67
C PHE A 204 19.67 -8.29 4.69
N GLY A 205 19.35 -8.40 5.99
CA GLY A 205 20.21 -7.87 7.06
C GLY A 205 21.61 -8.48 7.01
N GLY A 206 21.71 -9.81 6.85
CA GLY A 206 23.00 -10.48 6.68
C GLY A 206 23.77 -10.04 5.43
N ALA A 207 23.08 -9.88 4.29
CA ALA A 207 23.73 -9.47 3.03
C ALA A 207 24.17 -8.00 3.02
N VAL A 208 23.38 -7.10 3.61
CA VAL A 208 23.73 -5.68 3.74
C VAL A 208 24.88 -5.50 4.72
N LEU A 209 24.82 -6.14 5.90
CA LEU A 209 25.92 -6.11 6.87
C LEU A 209 27.22 -6.65 6.27
N SER A 210 27.17 -7.74 5.50
CA SER A 210 28.34 -8.27 4.80
C SER A 210 28.91 -7.34 3.72
N THR A 211 28.07 -6.56 3.03
CA THR A 211 28.55 -5.59 2.04
C THR A 211 29.17 -4.37 2.70
N VAL A 212 28.62 -3.92 3.83
CA VAL A 212 29.18 -2.83 4.64
C VAL A 212 30.52 -3.23 5.25
N ASP A 213 30.66 -4.47 5.72
CA ASP A 213 31.93 -5.04 6.20
C ASP A 213 33.01 -5.02 5.11
N LEU A 214 32.68 -5.51 3.91
CA LEU A 214 33.58 -5.46 2.74
C LEU A 214 34.04 -4.03 2.38
N ILE A 215 33.15 -3.04 2.46
CA ILE A 215 33.50 -1.64 2.20
C ILE A 215 34.39 -1.08 3.31
N THR A 216 34.09 -1.42 4.57
CA THR A 216 34.85 -1.01 5.74
C THR A 216 36.26 -1.61 5.70
N ASP A 217 36.41 -2.87 5.25
CA ASP A 217 37.69 -3.54 5.05
C ASP A 217 38.53 -2.87 3.95
N VAL A 218 37.91 -2.49 2.82
CA VAL A 218 38.60 -1.76 1.74
C VAL A 218 39.03 -0.37 2.20
N TYR A 219 38.17 0.34 2.92
CA TYR A 219 38.50 1.65 3.48
C TYR A 219 39.66 1.57 4.48
N MET A 220 39.61 0.62 5.41
CA MET A 220 40.68 0.38 6.39
C MET A 220 41.99 0.00 5.70
N THR A 221 41.93 -0.83 4.65
CA THR A 221 43.12 -1.20 3.85
C THR A 221 43.73 0.02 3.15
N VAL A 222 42.90 0.85 2.50
CA VAL A 222 43.37 2.09 1.86
C VAL A 222 43.96 3.06 2.88
N GLN A 223 43.36 3.17 4.07
CA GLN A 223 43.87 4.02 5.14
C GLN A 223 45.18 3.49 5.73
N PHE A 224 45.33 2.16 5.90
CA PHE A 224 46.58 1.53 6.33
C PHE A 224 47.73 1.82 5.36
N PHE A 225 47.50 1.66 4.05
CA PHE A 225 48.50 1.97 3.02
C PHE A 225 48.74 3.46 2.80
N SER A 226 47.88 4.34 3.32
CA SER A 226 48.05 5.80 3.27
C SER A 226 48.71 6.36 4.55
N THR A 227 48.95 5.53 5.57
CA THR A 227 49.52 5.95 6.87
C THR A 227 50.94 5.42 7.11
N GLU A 228 51.44 4.49 6.29
CA GLU A 228 52.88 4.18 6.24
C GLU A 228 53.56 4.99 5.12
N GLY A 229 53.92 6.22 5.47
CA GLY A 229 54.74 7.15 4.68
C GLY A 229 55.33 8.22 5.59
#